data_AF-A0A497R4R6-F1
#
_entry.id   AF-A0A497R4R6-F1
#
_cell.length_a   1.000
_cell.length_b   1.000
_cell.length_c   1.000
_cell.angle_alpha   90.00
_cell.angle_beta   90.00
_cell.angle_gamma   90.00
#
_symmetry.space_group_name_H-M   'P 1'
#
loop_
_entity.id
_entity.type
_entity.pdbx_description
1 polymer ?
#
loop_
_entity_poly.entity_id
_entity_poly.type
_entity_poly.pdbx_seq_one_letter_code
_entity_poly.pdbx_strand_id
1 'polypeptide(L)'
;MNIQKKVSVLGGLLTFAILVSALVPTVSAKTNKIHVSHGSEGILVQTEYLTLKILDNSPNFIWWLGNQSSADEIYQVNFHLIQEFFGSDSILDNITELGGIAYIFKGNQWSVDIVESDAAVQVTLTLAGLSNGAMIQFIITVFEEDQTLPNTEIKGLSEVKIDIIVDNWHFSKDAKGYAIQTIISEMQHKHQMRIRNGTQTENGNHHRTMQFENIEHGTKKVAYYKWATFANVYSNDTLIDTIDVGTFYSIDIPRIPGPASGSPNVFLTYPNYGNGYKLVHDPSVGVYPNSLSIPLSTIAILGGLVMIVAIAVIIKKRK
;
A
#
# COMPACT_ATOMS: atom_id res chain seq x y z
N MET A 1 -58.89 58.19 -18.84
CA MET A 1 -59.73 57.25 -18.07
C MET A 1 -58.86 56.07 -17.68
N ASN A 2 -58.82 55.78 -16.38
CA ASN A 2 -57.92 54.86 -15.68
C ASN A 2 -57.81 53.45 -16.28
N ILE A 3 -56.65 52.80 -16.12
CA ILE A 3 -56.44 51.67 -15.19
C ILE A 3 -54.92 51.45 -15.02
N GLN A 4 -54.39 52.00 -13.93
CA GLN A 4 -53.25 51.42 -13.22
C GLN A 4 -53.70 50.10 -12.53
N LYS A 5 -52.71 49.25 -12.24
CA LYS A 5 -52.72 48.06 -11.37
C LYS A 5 -53.08 46.73 -12.05
N LYS A 6 -52.03 45.92 -12.29
CA LYS A 6 -51.94 44.51 -11.85
C LYS A 6 -50.51 43.97 -12.09
N VAL A 7 -49.54 44.56 -11.41
CA VAL A 7 -48.25 43.91 -11.12
C VAL A 7 -48.27 43.61 -9.62
N SER A 8 -48.96 42.56 -9.19
CA SER A 8 -48.92 42.08 -7.79
C SER A 8 -49.75 40.81 -7.57
N VAL A 9 -49.47 39.71 -8.26
CA VAL A 9 -49.98 38.38 -7.83
C VAL A 9 -48.97 37.24 -8.07
N LEU A 10 -47.95 37.39 -8.91
CA LEU A 10 -47.00 36.29 -9.18
C LEU A 10 -45.84 36.14 -8.17
N GLY A 11 -45.79 36.96 -7.12
CA GLY A 11 -44.72 36.94 -6.10
C GLY A 11 -45.03 36.14 -4.83
N GLY A 12 -46.28 35.67 -4.65
CA GLY A 12 -46.72 35.05 -3.41
C GLY A 12 -46.77 33.52 -3.40
N LEU A 13 -46.66 32.86 -4.57
CA LEU A 13 -46.76 31.40 -4.70
C LEU A 13 -45.41 30.71 -4.89
N LEU A 14 -44.33 31.46 -5.17
CA LEU A 14 -42.98 30.88 -5.33
C LEU A 14 -42.19 30.83 -4.02
N THR A 15 -42.60 31.55 -2.98
CA THR A 15 -41.90 31.60 -1.68
C THR A 15 -42.36 30.54 -0.70
N PHE A 16 -43.50 29.88 -0.92
CA PHE A 16 -43.98 28.81 -0.03
C PHE A 16 -43.61 27.39 -0.51
N ALA A 17 -43.21 27.22 -1.77
CA ALA A 17 -42.73 25.93 -2.30
C ALA A 17 -41.26 25.63 -1.96
N ILE A 18 -40.51 26.59 -1.40
CA ILE A 18 -39.09 26.45 -1.05
C ILE A 18 -38.89 26.04 0.43
N LEU A 19 -39.93 26.14 1.28
CA LEU A 19 -39.82 25.89 2.71
C LEU A 19 -40.28 24.50 3.18
N VAL A 20 -40.78 23.64 2.29
CA VAL A 20 -41.23 22.27 2.65
C VAL A 20 -40.36 21.16 2.02
N SER A 21 -39.35 21.51 1.21
CA SER A 21 -38.37 20.54 0.68
C SER A 21 -37.12 20.38 1.56
N ALA A 22 -37.06 21.00 2.74
CA ALA A 22 -35.89 20.98 3.62
C ALA A 22 -35.93 19.91 4.73
N LEU A 23 -36.74 18.86 4.55
CA LEU A 23 -36.65 17.64 5.36
C LEU A 23 -36.44 16.45 4.44
N VAL A 24 -35.41 16.54 3.60
CA VAL A 24 -34.73 15.32 3.15
C VAL A 24 -34.07 14.78 4.43
N PRO A 25 -34.36 13.55 4.88
CA PRO A 25 -33.51 12.94 5.90
C PRO A 25 -32.11 12.98 5.33
N THR A 26 -31.22 13.72 5.98
CA THR A 26 -29.78 13.59 5.75
C THR A 26 -29.43 12.19 6.20
N VAL A 27 -29.65 11.21 5.33
CA VAL A 27 -28.82 10.03 5.29
C VAL A 27 -27.45 10.61 5.04
N SER A 28 -26.66 10.73 6.10
CA SER A 28 -25.24 11.02 5.98
C SER A 28 -24.71 9.90 5.10
N ALA A 29 -24.54 10.16 3.80
CA ALA A 29 -23.81 9.25 2.94
C ALA A 29 -22.42 9.20 3.55
N LYS A 30 -22.08 8.09 4.21
CA LYS A 30 -20.72 7.84 4.66
C LYS A 30 -19.88 7.88 3.38
N THR A 31 -19.15 8.97 3.16
CA THR A 31 -18.22 9.08 2.04
C THR A 31 -17.18 8.00 2.28
N ASN A 32 -17.23 6.94 1.47
CA ASN A 32 -16.24 5.87 1.53
C ASN A 32 -14.86 6.52 1.30
N LYS A 33 -14.01 6.53 2.33
CA LYS A 33 -12.71 7.23 2.29
C LYS A 33 -11.65 6.42 1.54
N ILE A 34 -11.97 5.17 1.21
CA ILE A 34 -11.11 4.28 0.45
C ILE A 34 -11.85 3.91 -0.84
N HIS A 35 -11.24 4.19 -1.98
CA HIS A 35 -11.78 3.86 -3.28
C HIS A 35 -10.95 2.76 -3.93
N VAL A 36 -11.61 1.69 -4.37
CA VAL A 36 -10.97 0.58 -5.08
C VAL A 36 -11.42 0.57 -6.54
N SER A 37 -10.47 0.36 -7.45
CA SER A 37 -10.78 0.02 -8.83
C SER A 37 -9.89 -1.10 -9.33
N HIS A 38 -10.42 -1.96 -10.18
CA HIS A 38 -9.70 -3.09 -10.76
C HIS A 38 -9.92 -3.08 -12.27
N GLY A 39 -8.83 -3.14 -13.02
CA GLY A 39 -8.85 -3.15 -14.48
C GLY A 39 -7.65 -3.88 -15.06
N SER A 40 -7.47 -3.76 -16.39
CA SER A 40 -6.40 -4.42 -17.12
C SER A 40 -4.99 -3.99 -16.72
N GLU A 41 -4.84 -2.83 -16.05
CA GLU A 41 -3.56 -2.32 -15.57
C GLU A 41 -3.26 -2.67 -14.10
N GLY A 42 -4.11 -3.49 -13.46
CA GLY A 42 -3.99 -3.89 -12.07
C GLY A 42 -5.07 -3.32 -11.16
N ILE A 43 -4.78 -3.28 -9.86
CA ILE A 43 -5.72 -2.86 -8.81
C ILE A 43 -5.23 -1.53 -8.23
N LEU A 44 -6.13 -0.57 -8.11
CA LEU A 44 -5.87 0.74 -7.55
C LEU A 44 -6.65 0.88 -6.24
N VAL A 45 -5.97 1.23 -5.16
CA VAL A 45 -6.57 1.57 -3.87
C VAL A 45 -6.20 3.02 -3.57
N GLN A 46 -7.18 3.90 -3.47
CA GLN A 46 -6.99 5.34 -3.28
C GLN A 46 -7.61 5.79 -1.96
N THR A 47 -6.89 6.63 -1.23
CA THR A 47 -7.36 7.31 -0.03
C THR A 47 -7.23 8.83 -0.21
N GLU A 48 -7.47 9.62 0.83
CA GLU A 48 -7.16 11.06 0.77
C GLU A 48 -5.65 11.38 0.77
N TYR A 49 -4.80 10.45 1.25
CA TYR A 49 -3.36 10.69 1.44
C TYR A 49 -2.47 9.91 0.47
N LEU A 50 -2.89 8.72 0.05
CA LEU A 50 -2.09 7.83 -0.78
C LEU A 50 -2.93 7.21 -1.88
N THR A 51 -2.28 6.90 -2.99
CA THR A 51 -2.77 5.89 -3.91
C THR A 51 -1.76 4.76 -3.97
N LEU A 52 -2.24 3.53 -3.91
CA LEU A 52 -1.52 2.30 -4.13
C LEU A 52 -1.98 1.68 -5.45
N LYS A 53 -1.05 1.33 -6.34
CA LYS A 53 -1.29 0.51 -7.52
C LYS A 53 -0.59 -0.84 -7.36
N ILE A 54 -1.36 -1.92 -7.41
CA ILE A 54 -0.90 -3.30 -7.46
C ILE A 54 -0.74 -3.67 -8.94
N LEU A 55 0.49 -3.95 -9.36
CA LEU A 55 0.83 -4.20 -10.76
C LEU A 55 0.69 -5.68 -11.13
N ASP A 56 0.09 -5.92 -12.29
CA ASP A 56 -0.02 -7.26 -12.92
C ASP A 56 -0.60 -8.33 -11.98
N ASN A 57 -1.43 -7.93 -11.00
CA ASN A 57 -1.96 -8.78 -9.93
C ASN A 57 -0.88 -9.56 -9.16
N SER A 58 0.33 -9.01 -9.09
CA SER A 58 1.50 -9.61 -8.44
C SER A 58 1.95 -8.75 -7.24
N PRO A 59 2.83 -9.24 -6.34
CA PRO A 59 3.33 -8.48 -5.20
C PRO A 59 4.37 -7.42 -5.62
N ASN A 60 3.92 -6.51 -6.48
CA ASN A 60 4.66 -5.42 -7.06
C ASN A 60 3.81 -4.16 -6.93
N PHE A 61 4.19 -3.30 -6.00
CA PHE A 61 3.37 -2.21 -5.53
C PHE A 61 4.03 -0.88 -5.85
N ILE A 62 3.26 0.00 -6.44
CA ILE A 62 3.62 1.41 -6.60
C ILE A 62 2.74 2.22 -5.66
N TRP A 63 3.31 3.18 -4.95
CA TRP A 63 2.53 4.16 -4.21
C TRP A 63 3.08 5.57 -4.37
N TRP A 64 2.21 6.56 -4.19
CA TRP A 64 2.56 7.98 -4.25
C TRP A 64 1.79 8.79 -3.21
N LEU A 65 2.34 9.95 -2.90
CA LEU A 65 1.79 10.92 -1.95
C LEU A 65 0.71 11.79 -2.62
N GLY A 66 -0.31 12.19 -1.86
CA GLY A 66 -1.24 13.27 -2.22
C GLY A 66 -2.10 13.04 -3.46
N ASN A 67 -2.24 11.78 -3.91
CA ASN A 67 -2.90 11.38 -5.16
C ASN A 67 -2.39 12.14 -6.40
N GLN A 68 -1.19 12.72 -6.34
CA GLN A 68 -0.61 13.37 -7.50
C GLN A 68 0.09 12.33 -8.35
N SER A 69 -0.47 12.06 -9.52
CA SER A 69 0.20 11.29 -10.57
C SER A 69 1.27 12.13 -11.28
N SER A 70 1.97 13.02 -10.56
CA SER A 70 3.19 13.58 -11.08
C SER A 70 4.23 12.46 -11.06
N ALA A 71 5.05 12.35 -12.12
CA ALA A 71 6.09 11.33 -12.18
C ALA A 71 7.10 11.43 -11.01
N ASP A 72 7.03 12.51 -10.23
CA ASP A 72 8.02 12.97 -9.27
C ASP A 72 7.88 12.37 -7.86
N GLU A 73 6.78 11.66 -7.57
CA GLU A 73 6.46 11.14 -6.22
C GLU A 73 6.17 9.63 -6.23
N ILE A 74 6.76 8.89 -7.17
CA ILE A 74 6.47 7.47 -7.40
C ILE A 74 7.49 6.59 -6.66
N TYR A 75 7.01 5.86 -5.65
CA TYR A 75 7.75 4.85 -4.91
C TYR A 75 7.30 3.46 -5.32
N GLN A 76 8.21 2.49 -5.29
CA GLN A 76 7.91 1.11 -5.61
C GLN A 76 8.58 0.14 -4.65
N VAL A 77 7.84 -0.90 -4.28
CA VAL A 77 8.35 -2.10 -3.62
C VAL A 77 7.93 -3.29 -4.46
N ASN A 78 8.92 -4.03 -4.93
CA ASN A 78 8.75 -5.21 -5.75
C ASN A 78 9.30 -6.41 -4.99
N PHE A 79 8.40 -7.27 -4.54
CA PHE A 79 8.79 -8.60 -4.10
C PHE A 79 9.04 -9.42 -5.37
N HIS A 80 10.30 -9.72 -5.62
CA HIS A 80 10.73 -10.25 -6.91
C HIS A 80 10.67 -11.78 -6.95
N LEU A 81 11.24 -12.41 -5.93
CA LEU A 81 11.30 -13.86 -5.80
C LEU A 81 11.38 -14.29 -4.34
N ILE A 82 11.05 -15.56 -4.10
CA ILE A 82 11.40 -16.31 -2.89
C ILE A 82 12.37 -17.42 -3.30
N GLN A 83 13.45 -17.61 -2.55
CA GLN A 83 14.45 -18.65 -2.84
C GLN A 83 15.11 -19.17 -1.57
N GLU A 84 15.32 -20.47 -1.50
CA GLU A 84 16.07 -21.09 -0.41
C GLU A 84 17.53 -20.65 -0.37
N PHE A 85 18.12 -20.71 0.82
CA PHE A 85 19.55 -20.53 0.97
C PHE A 85 20.14 -21.62 1.86
N PHE A 86 21.45 -21.83 1.67
CA PHE A 86 22.27 -22.83 2.32
C PHE A 86 23.52 -22.13 2.84
N GLY A 87 24.03 -22.52 4.00
CA GLY A 87 25.17 -21.84 4.58
C GLY A 87 25.56 -22.44 5.91
N SER A 88 26.45 -21.76 6.61
CA SER A 88 26.87 -22.16 7.96
C SER A 88 25.89 -21.77 9.06
N ASP A 89 25.03 -20.78 8.83
CA ASP A 89 24.09 -20.26 9.82
C ASP A 89 22.67 -20.12 9.25
N SER A 90 21.81 -19.35 9.92
CA SER A 90 20.40 -19.15 9.59
C SER A 90 20.12 -17.81 8.91
N ILE A 91 21.16 -17.08 8.48
CA ILE A 91 21.04 -15.75 7.87
C ILE A 91 21.79 -15.77 6.54
N LEU A 92 21.07 -15.60 5.43
CA LEU A 92 21.70 -15.29 4.15
C LEU A 92 22.56 -14.05 4.32
N ASP A 93 23.86 -14.15 4.07
CA ASP A 93 24.80 -13.03 4.11
C ASP A 93 25.70 -12.95 2.86
N ASN A 94 25.54 -13.91 1.94
CA ASN A 94 26.28 -13.98 0.70
C ASN A 94 25.40 -14.57 -0.41
N ILE A 95 25.37 -13.92 -1.58
CA ILE A 95 24.55 -14.38 -2.72
C ILE A 95 24.90 -15.79 -3.21
N THR A 96 26.12 -16.29 -2.93
CA THR A 96 26.52 -17.66 -3.28
C THR A 96 25.83 -18.74 -2.46
N GLU A 97 25.19 -18.37 -1.35
CA GLU A 97 24.40 -19.26 -0.50
C GLU A 97 23.01 -19.55 -1.06
N LEU A 98 22.52 -18.73 -2.01
CA LEU A 98 21.23 -18.95 -2.66
C LEU A 98 21.24 -20.25 -3.47
N GLY A 99 20.20 -21.06 -3.30
CA GLY A 99 20.07 -22.35 -3.96
C GLY A 99 18.68 -22.96 -3.80
N GLY A 100 18.54 -24.25 -4.07
CA GLY A 100 17.33 -25.01 -3.74
C GLY A 100 16.07 -24.55 -4.48
N ILE A 101 14.93 -24.59 -3.77
CA ILE A 101 13.63 -24.22 -4.30
C ILE A 101 13.57 -22.70 -4.48
N ALA A 102 13.10 -22.25 -5.65
CA ALA A 102 12.93 -20.85 -5.97
C ALA A 102 11.66 -20.61 -6.79
N TYR A 103 10.97 -19.51 -6.51
CA TYR A 103 9.83 -19.04 -7.30
C TYR A 103 9.96 -17.54 -7.56
N ILE A 104 10.04 -17.18 -8.84
CA ILE A 104 9.95 -15.79 -9.28
C ILE A 104 8.47 -15.40 -9.23
N PHE A 105 8.12 -14.35 -8.49
CA PHE A 105 6.72 -13.97 -8.32
C PHE A 105 6.12 -13.43 -9.62
N LYS A 106 6.91 -12.68 -10.39
CA LYS A 106 6.51 -12.23 -11.73
C LYS A 106 6.51 -13.41 -12.71
N GLY A 107 5.39 -13.62 -13.40
CA GLY A 107 5.22 -14.69 -14.39
C GLY A 107 4.36 -15.87 -13.91
N ASN A 108 4.08 -15.93 -12.60
CA ASN A 108 3.08 -16.85 -12.07
C ASN A 108 1.66 -16.26 -12.15
N GLN A 109 0.66 -17.14 -12.16
CA GLN A 109 -0.75 -16.75 -12.14
C GLN A 109 -1.21 -16.59 -10.69
N TRP A 110 -1.47 -15.35 -10.27
CA TRP A 110 -1.97 -15.02 -8.95
C TRP A 110 -3.49 -14.91 -8.97
N SER A 111 -4.17 -15.52 -8.01
CA SER A 111 -5.59 -15.24 -7.77
C SER A 111 -5.72 -14.00 -6.90
N VAL A 112 -6.72 -13.18 -7.22
CA VAL A 112 -7.03 -11.94 -6.51
C VAL A 112 -8.39 -12.08 -5.83
N ASP A 113 -8.45 -11.73 -4.56
CA ASP A 113 -9.69 -11.51 -3.83
C ASP A 113 -9.70 -10.11 -3.23
N ILE A 114 -10.85 -9.42 -3.30
CA ILE A 114 -11.00 -8.04 -2.79
C ILE A 114 -12.19 -8.03 -1.84
N VAL A 115 -11.94 -7.65 -0.59
CA VAL A 115 -12.95 -7.52 0.45
C VAL A 115 -13.01 -6.07 0.89
N GLU A 116 -14.18 -5.45 0.73
CA GLU A 116 -14.46 -4.09 1.16
C GLU A 116 -15.38 -4.11 2.38
N SER A 117 -15.06 -3.27 3.36
CA SER A 117 -15.88 -3.05 4.55
C SER A 117 -15.93 -1.55 4.88
N ASP A 118 -16.80 -1.18 5.81
CA ASP A 118 -16.92 0.17 6.32
C ASP A 118 -15.67 0.68 7.06
N ALA A 119 -14.70 -0.18 7.38
CA ALA A 119 -13.52 0.15 8.17
C ALA A 119 -12.20 -0.09 7.42
N ALA A 120 -12.21 -0.92 6.38
CA ALA A 120 -11.00 -1.31 5.68
C ALA A 120 -11.31 -1.88 4.29
N VAL A 121 -10.31 -1.79 3.43
CA VAL A 121 -10.21 -2.54 2.18
C VAL A 121 -9.06 -3.53 2.31
N GLN A 122 -9.31 -4.78 1.93
CA GLN A 122 -8.32 -5.83 1.85
C GLN A 122 -8.24 -6.37 0.42
N VAL A 123 -7.03 -6.44 -0.13
CA VAL A 123 -6.73 -7.14 -1.38
C VAL A 123 -5.82 -8.30 -1.06
N THR A 124 -6.25 -9.52 -1.39
CA THR A 124 -5.48 -10.74 -1.16
C THR A 124 -4.96 -11.26 -2.50
N LEU A 125 -3.64 -11.30 -2.65
CA LEU A 125 -2.96 -11.96 -3.76
C LEU A 125 -2.55 -13.35 -3.28
N THR A 126 -2.97 -14.41 -3.97
CA THR A 126 -2.61 -15.79 -3.63
C THR A 126 -1.92 -16.48 -4.79
N LEU A 127 -0.75 -17.04 -4.51
CA LEU A 127 -0.02 -17.95 -5.38
C LEU A 127 -0.08 -19.34 -4.75
N ALA A 128 -0.76 -20.26 -5.43
CA ALA A 128 -0.95 -21.63 -4.97
C ALA A 128 -0.50 -22.65 -6.03
N GLY A 129 -0.49 -23.93 -5.68
CA GLY A 129 -0.10 -25.00 -6.59
C GLY A 129 1.41 -25.06 -6.88
N LEU A 130 2.22 -24.53 -5.97
CA LEU A 130 3.68 -24.60 -6.08
C LEU A 130 4.15 -26.05 -5.95
N SER A 131 5.25 -26.39 -6.65
CA SER A 131 5.76 -27.76 -6.71
C SER A 131 6.21 -28.33 -5.36
N ASN A 132 6.59 -27.47 -4.41
CA ASN A 132 6.92 -27.84 -3.04
C ASN A 132 5.69 -27.91 -2.11
N GLY A 133 4.48 -27.76 -2.65
CA GLY A 133 3.23 -27.79 -1.90
C GLY A 133 2.89 -26.51 -1.16
N ALA A 134 3.73 -25.46 -1.26
CA ALA A 134 3.51 -24.21 -0.56
C ALA A 134 2.39 -23.36 -1.19
N MET A 135 1.81 -22.49 -0.37
CA MET A 135 0.98 -21.36 -0.77
C MET A 135 1.63 -20.08 -0.27
N ILE A 136 1.65 -19.05 -1.12
CA ILE A 136 2.19 -17.74 -0.75
C ILE A 136 1.07 -16.72 -0.92
N GLN A 137 0.85 -15.89 0.10
CA GLN A 137 -0.10 -14.80 0.03
C GLN A 137 0.55 -13.47 0.37
N PHE A 138 0.07 -12.44 -0.31
CA PHE A 138 0.26 -11.05 0.09
C PHE A 138 -1.13 -10.49 0.42
N ILE A 139 -1.35 -10.11 1.68
CA ILE A 139 -2.61 -9.48 2.11
C ILE A 139 -2.37 -7.99 2.29
N ILE A 140 -2.91 -7.20 1.38
CA ILE A 140 -2.76 -5.76 1.34
C ILE A 140 -3.97 -5.14 2.01
N THR A 141 -3.79 -4.47 3.14
CA THR A 141 -4.89 -3.89 3.92
C THR A 141 -4.70 -2.39 4.12
N VAL A 142 -5.75 -1.62 3.81
CA VAL A 142 -5.85 -0.19 4.08
C VAL A 142 -7.00 0.04 5.05
N PHE A 143 -6.72 0.68 6.18
CA PHE A 143 -7.71 1.00 7.20
C PHE A 143 -8.21 2.44 7.07
N GLU A 144 -9.48 2.68 7.40
CA GLU A 144 -10.04 4.04 7.47
C GLU A 144 -9.54 4.81 8.70
N GLU A 145 -9.21 4.10 9.78
CA GLU A 145 -8.75 4.66 11.05
C GLU A 145 -7.45 4.00 11.50
N ASP A 146 -6.65 4.72 12.29
CA ASP A 146 -5.43 4.19 12.91
C ASP A 146 -5.71 2.88 13.67
N GLN A 147 -4.88 1.87 13.44
CA GLN A 147 -4.99 0.57 14.10
C GLN A 147 -3.77 0.32 14.99
N THR A 148 -4.03 -0.15 16.22
CA THR A 148 -3.01 -0.73 17.10
C THR A 148 -3.14 -2.24 17.03
N LEU A 149 -2.24 -2.89 16.30
CA LEU A 149 -2.15 -4.34 16.20
C LEU A 149 -1.10 -4.86 17.20
N PRO A 150 -1.11 -6.17 17.55
CA PRO A 150 -0.18 -6.73 18.55
C PRO A 150 1.31 -6.41 18.28
N ASN A 151 1.67 -6.26 17.01
CA ASN A 151 3.06 -6.19 16.52
C ASN A 151 3.36 -4.91 15.74
N THR A 152 2.39 -4.01 15.55
CA THR A 152 2.59 -2.80 14.75
C THR A 152 1.46 -1.79 14.95
N GLU A 153 1.78 -0.51 14.78
CA GLU A 153 0.78 0.53 14.56
C GLU A 153 0.70 0.84 13.07
N ILE A 154 -0.52 0.87 12.54
CA ILE A 154 -0.82 1.22 11.15
C ILE A 154 -1.60 2.53 11.12
N LYS A 155 -1.10 3.51 10.36
CA LYS A 155 -1.80 4.79 10.21
C LYS A 155 -2.94 4.70 9.20
N GLY A 156 -4.14 5.01 9.63
CA GLY A 156 -5.34 4.99 8.79
C GLY A 156 -5.15 5.92 7.59
N LEU A 157 -5.63 5.49 6.43
CA LEU A 157 -5.61 6.19 5.14
C LEU A 157 -4.22 6.57 4.59
N SER A 158 -3.16 6.56 5.40
CA SER A 158 -1.80 7.02 5.06
C SER A 158 -0.76 5.89 5.08
N GLU A 159 -1.16 4.69 5.49
CA GLU A 159 -0.34 3.50 5.51
C GLU A 159 -1.12 2.27 4.99
N VAL A 160 -0.41 1.39 4.31
CA VAL A 160 -0.89 0.13 3.75
C VAL A 160 -0.13 -1.00 4.43
N LYS A 161 -0.83 -1.85 5.19
CA LYS A 161 -0.28 -3.10 5.74
C LYS A 161 -0.17 -4.14 4.63
N ILE A 162 0.94 -4.90 4.60
CA ILE A 162 1.20 -5.96 3.63
C ILE A 162 1.58 -7.21 4.42
N ASP A 163 0.72 -8.21 4.50
CA ASP A 163 1.06 -9.46 5.18
C ASP A 163 1.65 -10.44 4.20
N ILE A 164 2.88 -10.85 4.47
CA ILE A 164 3.52 -11.95 3.75
C ILE A 164 3.20 -13.22 4.49
N ILE A 165 2.42 -14.09 3.86
CA ILE A 165 2.10 -15.42 4.37
C ILE A 165 2.78 -16.45 3.48
N VAL A 166 3.57 -17.33 4.08
CA VAL A 166 4.11 -18.53 3.43
C VAL A 166 3.58 -19.72 4.20
N ASP A 167 2.69 -20.48 3.59
CA ASP A 167 2.06 -21.63 4.20
C ASP A 167 2.53 -22.92 3.53
N ASN A 168 2.67 -23.97 4.33
CA ASN A 168 3.01 -25.32 3.89
C ASN A 168 4.31 -25.43 3.07
N TRP A 169 5.32 -24.60 3.37
CA TRP A 169 6.64 -24.70 2.75
C TRP A 169 7.35 -26.00 3.19
N HIS A 170 7.81 -26.78 2.22
CA HIS A 170 8.63 -27.96 2.45
C HIS A 170 10.07 -27.65 2.04
N PHE A 171 10.94 -27.48 3.03
CA PHE A 171 12.33 -27.13 2.81
C PHE A 171 13.10 -28.28 2.14
N SER A 172 13.99 -27.92 1.21
CA SER A 172 15.01 -28.86 0.72
C SER A 172 15.85 -29.38 1.88
N LYS A 173 16.37 -30.59 1.73
CA LYS A 173 17.33 -31.14 2.69
C LYS A 173 18.50 -30.17 2.88
N ASP A 174 18.85 -29.90 4.14
CA ASP A 174 19.95 -29.04 4.57
C ASP A 174 19.77 -27.54 4.27
N ALA A 175 18.63 -27.12 3.72
CA ALA A 175 18.31 -25.69 3.56
C ALA A 175 18.25 -24.99 4.92
N LYS A 176 18.87 -23.82 5.00
CA LYS A 176 18.95 -23.01 6.22
C LYS A 176 17.78 -22.05 6.39
N GLY A 177 17.05 -21.82 5.31
CA GLY A 177 15.86 -20.98 5.26
C GLY A 177 15.53 -20.59 3.83
N TYR A 178 14.69 -19.57 3.66
CA TYR A 178 14.52 -18.88 2.38
C TYR A 178 14.66 -17.37 2.56
N ALA A 179 14.99 -16.70 1.47
CA ALA A 179 15.02 -15.26 1.38
C ALA A 179 13.98 -14.78 0.37
N ILE A 180 13.31 -13.67 0.69
CA ILE A 180 12.48 -12.94 -0.26
C ILE A 180 13.26 -11.73 -0.75
N GLN A 181 13.53 -11.71 -2.04
CA GLN A 181 14.18 -10.57 -2.68
C GLN A 181 13.17 -9.44 -2.85
N THR A 182 13.48 -8.31 -2.23
CA THR A 182 12.67 -7.10 -2.22
C THR A 182 13.48 -5.98 -2.87
N ILE A 183 13.00 -5.51 -4.02
CA ILE A 183 13.59 -4.38 -4.75
C ILE A 183 12.78 -3.14 -4.42
N ILE A 184 13.44 -2.13 -3.88
CA ILE A 184 12.80 -0.87 -3.52
C ILE A 184 13.41 0.23 -4.37
N SER A 185 12.57 1.13 -4.87
CA SER A 185 13.03 2.22 -5.72
C SER A 185 12.16 3.46 -5.58
N GLU A 186 12.78 4.61 -5.77
CA GLU A 186 12.11 5.86 -6.09
C GLU A 186 12.40 6.19 -7.56
N MET A 187 11.35 6.31 -8.37
CA MET A 187 11.48 6.19 -9.82
C MET A 187 12.23 7.35 -10.51
N GLN A 188 12.36 8.52 -9.86
CA GLN A 188 13.01 9.71 -10.43
C GLN A 188 14.32 10.09 -9.73
N HIS A 189 14.73 9.38 -8.68
CA HIS A 189 15.92 9.68 -7.87
C HIS A 189 15.94 11.12 -7.31
N LYS A 190 14.76 11.72 -7.10
CA LYS A 190 14.56 13.04 -6.49
C LYS A 190 14.66 13.00 -4.98
N HIS A 191 14.21 11.92 -4.35
CA HIS A 191 14.24 11.76 -2.91
C HIS A 191 15.47 10.96 -2.48
N GLN A 192 16.13 11.42 -1.42
CA GLN A 192 17.20 10.63 -0.84
C GLN A 192 16.58 9.43 -0.12
N MET A 193 16.96 8.22 -0.55
CA MET A 193 16.62 6.99 0.16
C MET A 193 17.61 6.75 1.31
N ARG A 194 17.09 6.48 2.50
CA ARG A 194 17.89 6.13 3.67
C ARG A 194 17.39 4.86 4.32
N ILE A 195 18.30 3.94 4.63
CA ILE A 195 18.05 2.81 5.53
C ILE A 195 18.34 3.25 6.96
N ARG A 196 17.38 3.03 7.86
CA ARG A 196 17.56 3.25 9.29
C ARG A 196 17.14 2.01 10.07
N ASN A 197 17.93 1.65 11.08
CA ASN A 197 17.50 0.74 12.14
C ASN A 197 16.55 1.50 13.08
N GLY A 198 15.39 0.94 13.43
CA GLY A 198 14.53 1.50 14.47
C GLY A 198 15.27 1.73 15.78
N THR A 199 14.95 2.81 16.50
CA THR A 199 15.59 3.15 17.79
C THR A 199 14.90 2.49 18.98
N GLN A 200 15.63 2.17 20.06
CA GLN A 200 15.09 1.52 21.27
C GLN A 200 13.86 2.19 21.89
N THR A 201 13.69 3.51 21.74
CA THR A 201 12.51 4.25 22.21
C THR A 201 11.27 4.11 21.33
N GLU A 202 11.44 3.65 20.08
CA GLU A 202 10.37 3.18 19.19
C GLU A 202 10.07 1.68 19.44
N ASN A 203 10.85 1.02 20.31
CA ASN A 203 10.90 -0.44 20.52
C ASN A 203 10.34 -0.86 21.90
N GLY A 204 9.30 -0.18 22.41
CA GLY A 204 8.72 -0.37 23.75
C GLY A 204 8.03 -1.73 24.02
N ASN A 205 7.97 -2.60 23.02
CA ASN A 205 7.74 -4.04 23.10
C ASN A 205 8.49 -4.64 21.90
N HIS A 206 8.79 -5.94 21.87
CA HIS A 206 9.50 -6.70 20.82
C HIS A 206 9.28 -6.27 19.34
N HIS A 207 9.81 -5.10 18.93
CA HIS A 207 9.54 -4.44 17.65
C HIS A 207 10.82 -3.75 17.22
N ARG A 208 11.74 -4.46 16.54
CA ARG A 208 12.72 -3.73 15.71
C ARG A 208 12.05 -3.60 14.35
N THR A 209 11.91 -2.37 13.87
CA THR A 209 11.49 -2.13 12.48
C THR A 209 12.68 -1.59 11.69
N MET A 210 12.88 -2.07 10.48
CA MET A 210 13.77 -1.41 9.53
C MET A 210 12.93 -0.58 8.57
N GLN A 211 13.45 0.59 8.19
CA GLN A 211 12.72 1.53 7.36
C GLN A 211 13.58 2.02 6.21
N PHE A 212 12.99 2.01 5.01
CA PHE A 212 13.41 2.85 3.90
C PHE A 212 12.62 4.14 3.99
N GLU A 213 13.30 5.25 4.19
CA GLU A 213 12.69 6.58 4.21
C GLU A 213 13.11 7.35 2.96
N ASN A 214 12.13 7.99 2.32
CA ASN A 214 12.36 8.95 1.26
C ASN A 214 12.36 10.35 1.87
N ILE A 215 13.45 11.10 1.64
CA ILE A 215 13.66 12.43 2.21
C ILE A 215 13.71 13.46 1.09
N GLU A 216 12.72 14.34 1.08
CA GLU A 216 12.63 15.52 0.23
C GLU A 216 13.62 16.60 0.73
N HIS A 217 14.48 17.06 -0.18
CA HIS A 217 15.49 18.10 0.05
C HIS A 217 16.31 17.91 1.36
N GLY A 218 16.57 16.66 1.75
CA GLY A 218 17.38 16.31 2.92
C GLY A 218 16.76 16.60 4.29
N THR A 219 15.52 17.09 4.37
CA THR A 219 14.92 17.56 5.63
C THR A 219 13.53 17.01 5.92
N LYS A 220 12.76 16.62 4.90
CA LYS A 220 11.34 16.26 5.05
C LYS A 220 11.10 14.83 4.61
N LYS A 221 10.64 13.96 5.53
CA LYS A 221 10.27 12.59 5.20
C LYS A 221 8.92 12.60 4.47
N VAL A 222 8.82 11.85 3.37
CA VAL A 222 7.64 11.86 2.49
C VAL A 222 6.98 10.49 2.37
N ALA A 223 7.76 9.43 2.23
CA ALA A 223 7.26 8.06 2.13
C ALA A 223 8.20 7.06 2.80
N TYR A 224 7.65 5.90 3.14
CA TYR A 224 8.41 4.82 3.75
C TYR A 224 7.96 3.43 3.33
N TYR A 225 8.89 2.48 3.42
CA TYR A 225 8.63 1.04 3.50
C TYR A 225 9.24 0.55 4.81
N LYS A 226 8.45 -0.11 5.66
CA LYS A 226 8.89 -0.65 6.94
C LYS A 226 8.54 -2.13 7.07
N TRP A 227 9.33 -2.88 7.84
CA TRP A 227 9.04 -4.27 8.16
C TRP A 227 9.47 -4.61 9.58
N ALA A 228 8.80 -5.60 10.18
CA ALA A 228 9.18 -6.15 11.47
C ALA A 228 10.43 -7.01 11.33
N THR A 229 11.36 -7.00 12.29
CA THR A 229 12.51 -7.93 12.26
C THR A 229 12.16 -9.31 12.81
N PHE A 230 10.89 -9.67 12.82
CA PHE A 230 10.43 -10.96 13.28
C PHE A 230 9.22 -11.41 12.47
N ALA A 231 9.03 -12.72 12.42
CA ALA A 231 7.89 -13.36 11.80
C ALA A 231 7.32 -14.42 12.74
N ASN A 232 6.02 -14.57 12.73
CA ASN A 232 5.33 -15.54 13.56
C ASN A 232 5.13 -16.84 12.78
N VAL A 233 5.36 -17.97 13.44
CA VAL A 233 5.19 -19.30 12.87
C VAL A 233 4.04 -20.00 13.58
N TYR A 234 3.12 -20.53 12.78
CA TYR A 234 1.91 -21.19 13.24
C TYR A 234 1.86 -22.63 12.77
N SER A 235 1.34 -23.49 13.64
CA SER A 235 0.80 -24.79 13.26
C SER A 235 -0.72 -24.68 13.26
N ASN A 236 -1.31 -24.74 12.06
CA ASN A 236 -2.70 -24.35 11.81
C ASN A 236 -2.93 -22.88 12.24
N ASP A 237 -3.58 -22.66 13.38
CA ASP A 237 -3.86 -21.33 13.95
C ASP A 237 -3.24 -21.11 15.34
N THR A 238 -2.43 -22.06 15.80
CA THR A 238 -1.70 -21.92 17.06
C THR A 238 -0.31 -21.36 16.78
N LEU A 239 0.02 -20.22 17.40
CA LEU A 239 1.37 -19.67 17.38
C LEU A 239 2.30 -20.67 18.09
N ILE A 240 3.32 -21.15 17.38
CA ILE A 240 4.30 -22.11 17.91
C ILE A 240 5.70 -21.51 18.08
N ASP A 241 6.03 -20.46 17.32
CA ASP A 241 7.33 -19.82 17.38
C ASP A 241 7.27 -18.37 16.85
N THR A 242 8.28 -17.58 17.19
CA THR A 242 8.55 -16.26 16.63
C THR A 242 10.02 -16.20 16.25
N ILE A 243 10.30 -16.13 14.94
CA ILE A 243 11.66 -16.17 14.41
C ILE A 243 12.17 -14.77 14.06
N ASP A 244 13.47 -14.56 14.18
CA ASP A 244 14.12 -13.33 13.74
C ASP A 244 14.21 -13.29 12.20
N VAL A 245 13.75 -12.19 11.60
CA VAL A 245 13.88 -11.92 10.16
C VAL A 245 15.23 -11.22 9.93
N GLY A 246 16.12 -11.91 9.23
CA GLY A 246 17.43 -11.38 8.83
C GLY A 246 17.33 -10.46 7.61
N THR A 247 18.39 -9.70 7.35
CA THR A 247 18.47 -8.85 6.16
C THR A 247 19.84 -8.90 5.52
N PHE A 248 19.89 -9.09 4.21
CA PHE A 248 21.10 -8.99 3.41
C PHE A 248 20.94 -8.00 2.26
N TYR A 249 21.99 -7.25 1.98
CA TYR A 249 22.02 -6.23 0.94
C TYR A 249 23.04 -6.68 -0.11
N SER A 250 22.57 -7.04 -1.30
CA SER A 250 23.43 -7.53 -2.39
C SER A 250 24.33 -6.45 -2.98
N ILE A 251 24.07 -5.19 -2.66
CA ILE A 251 24.93 -4.05 -2.98
C ILE A 251 25.20 -3.40 -1.64
N ASP A 252 26.47 -3.24 -1.26
CA ASP A 252 26.87 -2.29 -0.23
C ASP A 252 26.26 -0.94 -0.64
N ILE A 253 25.11 -0.57 -0.10
CA ILE A 253 24.63 0.80 -0.16
C ILE A 253 25.60 1.50 0.76
N PRO A 254 26.60 2.24 0.24
CA PRO A 254 27.50 2.88 1.17
C PRO A 254 26.64 3.85 1.98
N ARG A 255 27.01 4.10 3.24
CA ARG A 255 26.51 5.27 3.96
C ARG A 255 26.97 6.51 3.20
N ILE A 256 26.37 6.83 2.05
CA ILE A 256 26.72 7.97 1.22
C ILE A 256 25.90 9.14 1.73
N PRO A 257 26.54 10.22 2.23
CA PRO A 257 25.89 11.52 2.28
C PRO A 257 25.70 11.99 0.83
N GLY A 258 24.48 11.85 0.30
CA GLY A 258 24.15 12.20 -1.07
C GLY A 258 22.97 11.38 -1.62
N PRO A 259 22.36 11.77 -2.74
CA PRO A 259 21.30 10.99 -3.37
C PRO A 259 21.89 9.65 -3.81
N ALA A 260 21.55 8.58 -3.08
CA ALA A 260 21.95 7.24 -3.45
C ALA A 260 21.24 6.86 -4.76
N SER A 261 21.99 6.84 -5.85
CA SER A 261 21.54 6.34 -7.15
C SER A 261 21.60 4.82 -7.15
N GLY A 262 20.58 4.16 -6.62
CA GLY A 262 20.45 2.71 -6.72
C GLY A 262 19.16 2.24 -6.10
N SER A 263 18.45 1.33 -6.77
CA SER A 263 17.31 0.62 -6.19
C SER A 263 17.83 -0.39 -5.18
N PRO A 264 17.72 -0.17 -3.86
CA PRO A 264 18.14 -1.14 -2.86
C PRO A 264 17.54 -2.51 -3.13
N ASN A 265 18.43 -3.49 -3.22
CA ASN A 265 18.09 -4.90 -3.37
C ASN A 265 18.30 -5.57 -2.03
N VAL A 266 17.20 -5.82 -1.33
CA VAL A 266 17.16 -6.34 0.03
C VAL A 266 16.67 -7.76 0.00
N PHE A 267 17.37 -8.66 0.65
CA PHE A 267 16.90 -10.00 0.95
C PHE A 267 16.37 -10.01 2.36
N LEU A 268 15.06 -10.25 2.52
CA LEU A 268 14.47 -10.56 3.81
C LEU A 268 14.63 -12.05 4.05
N THR A 269 15.36 -12.42 5.09
CA THR A 269 15.77 -13.80 5.34
C THR A 269 14.93 -14.41 6.45
N TYR A 270 14.39 -15.61 6.19
CA TYR A 270 13.59 -16.37 7.14
C TYR A 270 14.28 -17.71 7.40
N PRO A 271 14.76 -17.96 8.64
CA PRO A 271 15.34 -19.24 9.03
C PRO A 271 14.39 -20.42 8.74
N ASN A 272 14.95 -21.61 8.54
CA ASN A 272 14.18 -22.83 8.44
C ASN A 272 13.44 -23.10 9.75
N TYR A 273 12.12 -22.92 9.73
CA TYR A 273 11.22 -23.10 10.87
C TYR A 273 10.52 -24.47 10.88
N GLY A 274 10.96 -25.41 10.04
CA GLY A 274 10.33 -26.71 9.85
C GLY A 274 9.33 -26.75 8.70
N ASN A 275 8.94 -27.97 8.32
CA ASN A 275 8.08 -28.21 7.15
C ASN A 275 6.60 -28.14 7.51
N GLY A 276 5.79 -27.60 6.59
CA GLY A 276 4.34 -27.66 6.71
C GLY A 276 3.72 -26.63 7.65
N TYR A 277 4.50 -25.68 8.16
CA TYR A 277 4.02 -24.60 9.02
C TYR A 277 3.70 -23.33 8.22
N LYS A 278 2.94 -22.44 8.85
CA LYS A 278 2.54 -21.14 8.31
C LYS A 278 3.39 -20.04 8.92
N LEU A 279 4.16 -19.33 8.09
CA LEU A 279 4.86 -18.10 8.46
C LEU A 279 3.99 -16.89 8.13
N VAL A 280 3.93 -15.92 9.04
CA VAL A 280 3.29 -14.60 8.86
C VAL A 280 4.28 -13.51 9.22
N HIS A 281 4.48 -12.57 8.31
CA HIS A 281 5.32 -11.39 8.51
C HIS A 281 4.57 -10.13 8.04
N ASP A 282 4.71 -9.03 8.78
CA ASP A 282 3.88 -7.83 8.65
C ASP A 282 4.66 -6.57 8.16
N PRO A 283 5.16 -6.50 6.91
CA PRO A 283 5.62 -5.24 6.34
C PRO A 283 4.49 -4.22 6.07
N SER A 284 4.87 -2.98 5.80
CA SER A 284 3.95 -1.94 5.34
C SER A 284 4.65 -0.87 4.51
N VAL A 285 3.86 -0.19 3.69
CA VAL A 285 4.27 1.03 2.97
C VAL A 285 3.38 2.18 3.38
N GLY A 286 3.91 3.40 3.36
CA GLY A 286 3.10 4.56 3.69
C GLY A 286 3.72 5.87 3.29
N VAL A 287 2.99 6.92 3.63
CA VAL A 287 3.36 8.31 3.42
C VAL A 287 3.26 9.08 4.73
N TYR A 288 4.06 10.14 4.89
CA TYR A 288 3.93 11.02 6.05
C TYR A 288 2.89 12.10 5.73
N PRO A 289 1.67 12.10 6.31
CA PRO A 289 0.60 13.01 5.90
C PRO A 289 0.90 14.50 6.15
N ASN A 290 1.79 14.80 7.11
CA ASN A 290 2.28 16.16 7.37
C ASN A 290 3.24 16.68 6.28
N SER A 291 3.64 15.82 5.35
CA SER A 291 4.33 16.23 4.13
C SER A 291 3.29 16.76 3.13
N LEU A 292 2.91 18.03 3.28
CA LEU A 292 2.00 18.69 2.35
C LEU A 292 2.58 18.65 0.92
N SER A 293 2.07 17.77 0.08
CA SER A 293 1.97 17.96 -1.38
C SER A 293 0.56 18.50 -1.62
N ILE A 294 0.42 19.81 -1.85
CA ILE A 294 -0.89 20.42 -2.14
C ILE A 294 -1.41 19.75 -3.40
N PRO A 295 -2.53 18.98 -3.36
CA PRO A 295 -3.06 18.29 -4.54
C PRO A 295 -3.22 19.29 -5.67
N LEU A 296 -2.36 19.21 -6.70
CA LEU A 296 -2.58 19.94 -7.94
C LEU A 296 -3.69 19.21 -8.67
N SER A 297 -4.91 19.54 -8.26
CA SER A 297 -6.17 19.23 -8.92
C SER A 297 -6.53 17.75 -9.08
N THR A 298 -7.65 17.42 -8.47
CA THR A 298 -8.73 16.59 -9.01
C THR A 298 -8.87 16.75 -10.54
N ILE A 299 -8.14 15.95 -11.32
CA ILE A 299 -8.38 15.72 -12.75
C ILE A 299 -8.67 14.21 -12.81
N ALA A 300 -9.91 13.72 -12.82
CA ALA A 300 -10.91 13.94 -13.85
C ALA A 300 -12.33 13.54 -13.39
N ILE A 301 -13.03 14.39 -12.65
CA ILE A 301 -14.52 14.35 -12.56
C ILE A 301 -15.15 15.70 -12.99
N LEU A 302 -14.32 16.67 -13.42
CA LEU A 302 -14.75 17.96 -13.98
C LEU A 302 -15.04 17.94 -15.49
N GLY A 303 -15.14 16.76 -16.12
CA GLY A 303 -15.63 16.64 -17.51
C GLY A 303 -17.16 16.77 -17.63
N GLY A 304 -17.91 16.40 -16.59
CA GLY A 304 -19.37 16.37 -16.62
C GLY A 304 -20.03 17.71 -16.29
N LEU A 305 -19.50 18.46 -15.32
CA LEU A 305 -20.15 19.68 -14.80
C LEU A 305 -19.94 20.91 -15.71
N VAL A 306 -18.80 21.03 -16.38
CA VAL A 306 -18.55 22.13 -17.34
C VAL A 306 -19.40 21.95 -18.61
N MET A 307 -19.64 20.72 -19.04
CA MET A 307 -20.52 20.40 -20.18
C MET A 307 -21.99 20.74 -19.89
N ILE A 308 -22.49 20.47 -18.68
CA ILE A 308 -23.89 20.78 -18.32
C ILE A 308 -24.13 22.30 -18.25
N VAL A 309 -23.18 23.08 -17.73
CA VAL A 309 -23.27 24.55 -17.71
C VAL A 309 -23.19 25.13 -19.12
N ALA A 310 -22.31 24.60 -19.99
CA ALA A 310 -22.21 25.04 -21.38
C ALA A 310 -23.50 24.75 -22.18
N ILE A 311 -24.10 23.56 -22.01
CA ILE A 311 -25.36 23.19 -22.66
C ILE A 311 -26.52 24.08 -22.15
N ALA A 312 -26.60 24.36 -20.85
CA ALA A 312 -27.63 25.22 -20.29
C ALA A 312 -27.55 26.67 -20.81
N VAL A 313 -26.33 27.23 -20.98
CA VAL A 313 -26.13 28.58 -21.53
C VAL A 313 -26.48 28.65 -23.02
N ILE A 314 -26.16 27.59 -23.79
CA ILE A 314 -26.49 27.51 -25.22
C ILE A 314 -28.02 27.40 -25.43
N ILE A 315 -28.72 26.62 -24.60
CA ILE A 315 -30.18 26.49 -24.67
C ILE A 315 -30.88 27.81 -24.27
N LYS A 316 -30.35 28.53 -23.28
CA LYS A 316 -30.93 29.82 -22.83
C LYS A 316 -30.70 30.97 -23.82
N LYS A 317 -29.69 30.90 -24.70
CA LYS A 317 -29.46 31.88 -25.79
C LYS A 317 -30.24 31.58 -27.08
N ARG A 318 -30.88 30.41 -27.19
CA ARG A 318 -31.65 29.98 -28.37
C ARG A 318 -33.18 30.04 -28.19
N LYS A 319 -33.66 30.52 -27.05
CA LYS A 319 -35.07 30.94 -26.83
C LYS A 319 -35.11 32.44 -26.60
#